data_AF-A0A0M3HYZ3-F1
#
_entry.id   AF-A0A0M3HYZ3-F1
#
_cell.length_a   1.000
_cell.length_b   1.000
_cell.length_c   1.000
_cell.angle_alpha   90.00
_cell.angle_beta   90.00
_cell.angle_gamma   90.00
#
_symmetry.space_group_name_H-M   'P 1'
#
loop_
_entity.id
_entity.type
_entity.pdbx_description
1 polymer ?
#
loop_
_entity_poly.entity_id
_entity_poly.type
_entity_poly.pdbx_seq_one_letter_code
_entity_poly.pdbx_strand_id
1 'polypeptide(L)'
;MFSTILSTAPFSVVFLFFLLSHLYGTSEALICYENDDNGKIYEVTNNTWNYCVLIPSTSVRPNSGRVFGVGPSADWTDVYDHTFALSDKVYKILTVCVLEKYDFGVLAPKFSGASIPPEFMFRCVCNYDRCNSATTFSSYLSALKEDNSL
;
A
#
# COMPACT_ATOMS: atom_id res chain seq x y z
N MET A 1 15.47 5.00 -50.30
CA MET A 1 14.13 5.61 -50.31
C MET A 1 13.67 5.76 -48.86
N PHE A 2 13.89 6.93 -48.27
CA PHE A 2 13.30 7.29 -46.99
C PHE A 2 12.57 8.61 -47.22
N SER A 3 11.24 8.54 -47.22
CA SER A 3 10.39 9.72 -47.34
C SER A 3 10.47 10.49 -46.02
N THR A 4 11.16 11.63 -46.04
CA THR A 4 11.11 12.63 -44.97
C THR A 4 9.74 13.29 -44.98
N ILE A 5 8.87 12.90 -44.05
CA ILE A 5 7.62 13.60 -43.78
C ILE A 5 8.00 14.91 -43.06
N LEU A 6 7.94 16.02 -43.77
CA LEU A 6 8.09 17.36 -43.20
C LEU A 6 6.86 17.64 -42.33
N SER A 7 7.04 17.66 -41.01
CA SER A 7 5.98 18.04 -40.07
C SER A 7 5.66 19.53 -40.25
N THR A 8 4.43 19.86 -40.68
CA THR A 8 3.93 21.22 -40.86
C THR A 8 3.22 21.77 -39.61
N ALA A 9 3.43 21.17 -38.44
CA ALA A 9 2.78 21.63 -37.22
C ALA A 9 3.35 23.00 -36.81
N PRO A 10 2.52 24.03 -36.63
CA PRO A 10 2.99 25.33 -36.18
C PRO A 10 3.66 25.19 -34.79
N PHE A 11 4.75 25.93 -34.57
CA PHE A 11 5.55 25.88 -33.32
C PHE A 11 4.70 25.97 -32.05
N SER A 12 3.60 26.71 -32.10
CA SER A 12 2.62 26.86 -31.02
C SER A 12 1.94 25.55 -30.61
N VAL A 13 1.69 24.64 -31.56
CA VAL A 13 1.08 23.32 -31.30
C VAL A 13 2.08 22.38 -30.65
N VAL A 14 3.34 22.39 -31.09
CA VAL A 14 4.41 21.58 -30.49
C VAL A 14 4.69 22.02 -29.05
N PHE A 15 4.69 23.34 -28.79
CA PHE A 15 4.87 23.89 -27.45
C PHE A 15 3.69 23.55 -26.51
N LEU A 16 2.46 23.55 -27.04
CA LEU A 16 1.26 23.17 -26.28
C LEU A 16 1.30 21.69 -25.87
N PHE A 17 1.72 20.79 -26.78
CA PHE A 17 1.91 19.37 -26.44
C PHE A 17 3.02 19.15 -25.41
N PHE A 18 4.10 19.93 -25.45
CA PHE A 18 5.15 19.88 -24.44
C PHE A 18 4.65 20.32 -23.06
N LEU A 19 3.88 21.41 -22.98
CA LEU A 19 3.25 21.87 -21.73
C LEU A 19 2.21 20.87 -21.19
N LEU A 20 1.36 20.33 -22.07
CA LEU A 20 0.38 19.29 -21.70
C LEU A 20 1.07 18.01 -21.21
N SER A 21 2.20 17.61 -21.79
CA SER A 21 2.98 16.45 -21.33
C SER A 21 3.57 16.62 -19.92
N HIS A 22 3.87 17.85 -19.50
CA HIS A 22 4.36 18.15 -18.13
C HIS A 22 3.23 18.27 -17.10
N LEU A 23 1.97 18.33 -17.55
CA LEU A 23 0.78 18.30 -16.68
C LEU A 23 0.29 16.87 -16.40
N TYR A 24 0.83 15.85 -17.09
CA TYR A 24 0.51 14.45 -16.80
C TYR A 24 1.28 13.97 -15.56
N GLY A 25 0.63 14.09 -14.41
CA GLY A 25 0.71 13.11 -13.34
C GLY A 25 1.90 13.26 -12.39
N THR A 26 1.88 14.29 -11.57
CA THR A 26 2.36 14.09 -10.20
C THR A 26 1.35 13.19 -9.50
N SER A 27 1.53 11.87 -9.60
CA SER A 27 0.87 10.96 -8.65
C SER A 27 1.34 11.41 -7.28
N GLU A 28 0.44 11.97 -6.46
CA GLU A 28 0.78 12.23 -5.06
C GLU A 28 1.23 10.90 -4.47
N ALA A 29 2.45 10.89 -3.96
CA ALA A 29 3.05 9.71 -3.38
C ALA A 29 2.39 9.48 -2.03
N LEU A 30 1.90 8.26 -1.81
CA LEU A 30 1.23 7.89 -0.57
C LEU A 30 2.18 8.09 0.61
N ILE A 31 1.67 8.73 1.66
CA ILE A 31 2.39 8.93 2.92
C ILE A 31 1.97 7.84 3.91
N CYS A 32 2.90 7.04 4.41
CA CYS A 32 2.65 5.99 5.39
C CYS A 32 3.54 6.15 6.61
N TYR A 33 3.16 5.52 7.72
CA TYR A 33 4.07 5.28 8.84
C TYR A 33 4.83 3.99 8.63
N GLU A 34 6.13 4.02 8.91
CA GLU A 34 7.01 2.86 8.97
C GLU A 34 7.67 2.75 10.33
N ASN A 35 7.87 1.52 10.81
CA ASN A 35 8.63 1.28 12.03
C ASN A 35 9.98 0.63 11.71
N ASP A 36 11.06 1.16 12.30
CA ASP A 36 12.41 0.59 12.18
C ASP A 36 12.56 -0.68 13.04
N ASP A 37 13.75 -1.28 12.99
CA ASP A 37 14.10 -2.47 13.76
C ASP A 37 14.09 -2.24 15.28
N ASN A 38 14.16 -0.98 15.72
CA ASN A 38 14.05 -0.59 17.13
C ASN A 38 12.60 -0.26 17.53
N GLY A 39 11.64 -0.37 16.62
CA GLY A 39 10.23 -0.05 16.83
C GLY A 39 9.92 1.46 16.80
N LYS A 40 10.86 2.31 16.39
CA LYS A 40 10.63 3.75 16.23
C LYS A 40 9.84 3.99 14.95
N ILE A 41 8.76 4.75 15.07
CA ILE A 41 7.87 5.08 13.96
C ILE A 41 8.26 6.42 13.33
N TYR A 42 8.26 6.46 12.00
CA TYR A 42 8.53 7.65 11.19
C TYR A 42 7.60 7.69 9.99
N GLU A 43 7.37 8.90 9.48
CA GLU A 43 6.59 9.13 8.28
C GLU A 43 7.48 8.95 7.05
N VAL A 44 6.99 8.21 6.06
CA VAL A 44 7.70 7.93 4.80
C VAL A 44 6.75 8.16 3.64
N THR A 45 7.30 8.69 2.56
CA THR A 45 6.59 8.92 1.31
C THR A 45 7.26 8.12 0.21
N ASN A 46 6.48 7.35 -0.56
CA ASN A 46 6.99 6.57 -1.68
C ASN A 46 5.95 6.53 -2.81
N ASN A 47 6.38 6.89 -4.01
CA ASN A 47 5.51 6.98 -5.19
C ASN A 47 5.16 5.61 -5.80
N THR A 48 5.74 4.52 -5.29
CA THR A 48 5.45 3.15 -5.73
C THR A 48 4.45 2.42 -4.85
N TRP A 49 4.02 3.04 -3.75
CA TRP A 49 3.07 2.44 -2.81
C TRP A 49 1.63 2.80 -3.15
N ASN A 50 0.78 1.80 -3.00
CA ASN A 50 -0.67 1.93 -3.17
C ASN A 50 -1.39 1.86 -1.82
N TYR A 51 -0.74 1.30 -0.79
CA TYR A 51 -1.35 1.04 0.50
C TYR A 51 -0.40 1.28 1.67
N CYS A 52 -0.97 1.70 2.80
CA CYS A 52 -0.31 1.61 4.09
C CYS A 52 -0.83 0.37 4.83
N VAL A 53 0.06 -0.31 5.54
CA VAL A 53 -0.19 -1.57 6.23
C VAL A 53 -0.07 -1.38 7.73
N LEU A 54 -0.91 -2.10 8.47
CA LEU A 54 -0.83 -2.32 9.90
C LEU A 54 -0.86 -3.83 10.19
N ILE A 55 0.16 -4.32 10.89
CA ILE A 55 0.08 -5.57 11.65
C ILE A 55 -0.11 -5.15 13.11
N PRO A 56 -1.31 -5.33 13.70
CA PRO A 56 -1.56 -4.82 15.03
C PRO A 56 -0.77 -5.61 16.09
N SER A 57 -0.31 -4.90 17.10
CA SER A 57 0.15 -5.53 18.33
C SER A 57 -1.02 -6.24 19.02
N THR A 58 -0.70 -7.33 19.71
CA THR A 58 -1.71 -8.13 20.44
C THR A 58 -1.34 -8.22 21.91
N SER A 59 -2.27 -8.64 22.75
CA SER A 59 -2.00 -8.89 24.18
C SER A 59 -0.91 -9.96 24.39
N VAL A 60 -0.79 -10.92 23.48
CA VAL A 60 0.20 -12.00 23.53
C VAL A 60 1.53 -11.58 22.90
N ARG A 61 1.50 -10.65 21.94
CA ARG A 61 2.68 -10.08 21.27
C ARG A 61 2.58 -8.55 21.24
N PRO A 62 2.83 -7.87 22.38
CA PRO A 62 2.64 -6.42 22.48
C PRO A 62 3.67 -5.62 21.65
N ASN A 63 4.83 -6.22 21.38
CA ASN A 63 5.92 -5.59 20.62
C ASN A 63 5.98 -6.05 19.16
N SER A 64 4.96 -6.76 18.66
CA SER A 64 4.90 -7.20 17.26
C SER A 64 4.11 -6.27 16.35
N GLY A 65 3.72 -5.09 16.85
CA GLY A 65 3.05 -4.09 16.03
C GLY A 65 3.98 -3.62 14.91
N ARG A 66 3.52 -3.68 13.66
CA ARG A 66 4.27 -3.20 12.50
C ARG A 66 3.40 -2.28 11.66
N VAL A 67 4.02 -1.24 11.13
CA VAL A 67 3.43 -0.33 10.17
C VAL A 67 4.44 -0.14 9.04
N PHE A 68 3.97 -0.14 7.80
CA PHE A 68 4.83 0.08 6.62
C PHE A 68 3.98 0.42 5.40
N GLY A 69 4.61 0.96 4.36
CA GLY A 69 3.96 1.15 3.06
C GLY A 69 4.21 -0.03 2.13
N VAL A 70 3.27 -0.29 1.21
CA VAL A 70 3.38 -1.40 0.27
C VAL A 70 2.85 -1.05 -1.11
N GLY A 71 3.48 -1.63 -2.12
CA GLY A 71 3.14 -1.50 -3.52
C GLY A 71 3.29 -2.83 -4.28
N PRO A 72 3.01 -2.85 -5.59
CA PRO A 72 2.93 -4.08 -6.38
C PRO A 72 4.24 -4.88 -6.46
N SER A 73 5.38 -4.25 -6.19
CA SER A 73 6.69 -4.92 -6.16
C SER A 73 6.95 -5.72 -4.89
N ALA A 74 6.25 -5.40 -3.80
CA ALA A 74 6.48 -5.97 -2.47
C ALA A 74 5.34 -6.88 -2.00
N ASP A 75 4.15 -6.74 -2.56
CA ASP A 75 2.97 -7.55 -2.20
C ASP A 75 2.03 -7.72 -3.39
N TRP A 76 1.13 -8.69 -3.29
CA TRP A 76 0.11 -8.93 -4.31
C TRP A 76 -1.05 -7.95 -4.14
N THR A 77 -0.81 -6.70 -4.56
CA THR A 77 -1.75 -5.58 -4.36
C THR A 77 -3.07 -5.76 -5.10
N ASP A 78 -3.11 -6.55 -6.19
CA ASP A 78 -4.30 -6.76 -7.01
C ASP A 78 -5.53 -7.21 -6.17
N VAL A 79 -5.28 -8.01 -5.12
CA VAL A 79 -6.34 -8.49 -4.21
C VAL A 79 -7.01 -7.31 -3.48
N TYR A 80 -6.23 -6.32 -3.10
CA TYR A 80 -6.73 -5.10 -2.47
C TYR A 80 -7.33 -4.15 -3.49
N ASP A 81 -6.69 -4.01 -4.66
CA ASP A 81 -7.12 -3.12 -5.73
C ASP A 81 -8.58 -3.40 -6.11
N HIS A 82 -8.92 -4.68 -6.30
CA HIS A 82 -10.30 -5.11 -6.57
C HIS A 82 -11.27 -4.77 -5.44
N THR A 83 -10.84 -4.84 -4.19
CA THR A 83 -11.71 -4.57 -3.04
C THR A 83 -11.96 -3.07 -2.91
N PHE A 84 -10.91 -2.24 -2.93
CA PHE A 84 -11.06 -0.79 -2.80
C PHE A 84 -11.78 -0.17 -4.00
N ALA A 85 -11.68 -0.76 -5.19
CA ALA A 85 -12.41 -0.34 -6.40
C ALA A 85 -13.94 -0.46 -6.29
N LEU A 86 -14.46 -1.19 -5.29
CA LEU A 86 -15.90 -1.24 -5.01
C LEU A 86 -16.42 0.04 -4.32
N SER A 87 -15.52 0.93 -3.90
CA SER A 87 -15.89 2.23 -3.31
C SER A 87 -16.44 3.18 -4.38
N ASP A 88 -17.46 3.95 -4.01
CA ASP A 88 -18.08 4.99 -4.83
C ASP A 88 -18.31 6.28 -4.02
N LYS A 89 -19.20 7.15 -4.50
CA LYS A 89 -19.51 8.45 -3.86
C LYS A 89 -20.37 8.33 -2.60
N VAL A 90 -21.05 7.21 -2.39
CA VAL A 90 -22.01 6.96 -1.30
C VAL A 90 -21.44 5.96 -0.29
N TYR A 91 -20.62 5.02 -0.75
CA TYR A 91 -20.02 3.98 0.08
C TYR A 91 -18.52 3.90 -0.17
N LYS A 92 -17.73 3.93 0.90
CA LYS A 92 -16.26 3.86 0.82
C LYS A 92 -15.71 2.76 1.71
N ILE A 93 -14.88 1.90 1.15
CA ILE A 93 -14.11 0.91 1.91
C ILE A 93 -12.87 1.62 2.44
N LEU A 94 -12.76 1.70 3.77
CA LEU A 94 -11.66 2.41 4.43
C LEU A 94 -10.44 1.51 4.72
N THR A 95 -10.69 0.23 4.92
CA THR A 95 -9.65 -0.74 5.26
C THR A 95 -10.07 -2.15 4.87
N VAL A 96 -9.08 -3.01 4.60
CA VAL A 96 -9.25 -4.45 4.43
C VAL A 96 -8.34 -5.14 5.42
N CYS A 97 -8.89 -6.00 6.28
CA CYS A 97 -8.10 -6.79 7.23
C CYS A 97 -8.20 -8.28 6.92
N VAL A 98 -7.06 -8.94 6.83
CA VAL A 98 -6.93 -10.35 6.46
C VAL A 98 -6.15 -11.12 7.51
N LEU A 99 -6.61 -12.35 7.79
CA LEU A 99 -5.85 -13.32 8.57
C LEU A 99 -5.15 -14.27 7.59
N GLU A 100 -3.84 -14.24 7.61
CA GLU A 100 -3.00 -14.99 6.69
C GLU A 100 -2.37 -16.18 7.39
N LYS A 101 -2.29 -17.29 6.66
CA LYS A 101 -1.60 -18.50 7.05
C LYS A 101 -0.36 -18.67 6.18
N TYR A 102 0.81 -18.69 6.81
CA TYR A 102 2.09 -18.93 6.17
C TYR A 102 2.53 -20.37 6.46
N ASP A 103 2.68 -21.15 5.39
CA ASP A 103 3.16 -22.53 5.47
C ASP A 103 4.61 -22.61 4.96
N PHE A 104 5.55 -22.33 5.85
CA PHE A 104 6.98 -22.34 5.53
C PHE A 104 7.53 -23.76 5.32
N GLY A 105 6.81 -24.80 5.79
CA GLY A 105 7.21 -26.19 5.61
C GLY A 105 7.27 -26.60 4.13
N VAL A 106 6.44 -25.99 3.29
CA VAL A 106 6.43 -26.20 1.83
C VAL A 106 7.67 -25.60 1.15
N LEU A 107 8.22 -24.52 1.70
CA LEU A 107 9.36 -23.80 1.10
C LEU A 107 10.72 -24.41 1.45
N ALA A 108 10.79 -25.27 2.48
CA ALA A 108 12.03 -25.85 2.98
C ALA A 108 11.98 -27.40 3.05
N PRO A 109 11.86 -28.10 1.91
CA PRO A 109 11.71 -29.56 1.89
C PRO A 109 12.91 -30.33 2.48
N LYS A 110 14.09 -29.70 2.60
CA LYS A 110 15.26 -30.30 3.26
C LYS A 110 15.12 -30.45 4.79
N PHE A 111 14.14 -29.80 5.39
CA PHE A 111 13.80 -29.93 6.81
C PHE A 111 12.54 -30.78 7.03
N SER A 112 12.13 -31.60 6.06
CA SER A 112 10.90 -32.42 6.07
C SER A 112 10.76 -33.40 7.25
N GLY A 113 11.78 -33.56 8.10
CA GLY A 113 11.70 -34.31 9.36
C GLY A 113 11.28 -33.46 10.58
N ALA A 114 11.31 -32.14 10.49
CA ALA A 114 10.84 -31.21 11.50
C ALA A 114 9.64 -30.46 10.94
N SER A 115 8.43 -30.80 11.39
CA SER A 115 7.22 -30.06 11.00
C SER A 115 7.33 -28.62 11.52
N ILE A 116 7.67 -27.68 10.65
CA ILE A 116 7.57 -26.25 10.96
C ILE A 116 6.07 -25.94 11.04
N PRO A 117 5.54 -25.54 12.21
CA PRO A 117 4.13 -25.23 12.33
C PRO A 117 3.79 -24.02 11.44
N PRO A 118 2.57 -23.97 10.87
CA PRO A 118 2.14 -22.81 10.11
C PRO A 118 2.09 -21.58 11.01
N GLU A 119 2.54 -20.45 10.48
CA GLU A 119 2.45 -19.16 11.17
C GLU A 119 1.21 -18.41 10.71
N PHE A 120 0.63 -17.63 11.62
CA PHE A 120 -0.54 -16.81 11.33
C PHE A 120 -0.22 -15.35 11.57
N MET A 121 -0.65 -14.50 10.64
CA MET A 121 -0.47 -13.05 10.73
C MET A 121 -1.78 -12.36 10.39
N PHE A 122 -2.23 -11.47 11.27
CA PHE A 122 -3.35 -10.59 10.98
C PHE A 122 -2.79 -9.27 10.49
N ARG A 123 -3.19 -8.81 9.31
CA ARG A 123 -2.81 -7.49 8.78
C ARG A 123 -4.02 -6.73 8.26
N CYS A 124 -3.94 -5.42 8.33
CA CYS A 124 -4.89 -4.49 7.75
C CYS A 124 -4.18 -3.60 6.73
N VAL A 125 -4.88 -3.24 5.66
CA VAL A 125 -4.40 -2.31 4.62
C VAL A 125 -5.39 -1.18 4.42
N CYS A 126 -4.90 0.01 4.09
CA CYS A 126 -5.72 1.20 3.78
C CYS A 126 -5.01 2.04 2.70
N ASN A 127 -5.77 2.86 1.96
CA ASN A 127 -5.31 3.49 0.72
C ASN A 127 -5.35 5.03 0.75
N TYR A 128 -5.08 5.63 1.90
CA TYR A 128 -5.00 7.08 2.06
C TYR A 128 -3.88 7.47 3.02
N ASP A 129 -3.46 8.73 2.96
CA ASP A 129 -2.31 9.21 3.72
C ASP A 129 -2.45 8.96 5.23
N ARG A 130 -1.39 8.42 5.81
CA ARG A 130 -1.18 8.24 7.26
C ARG A 130 -2.24 7.37 7.93
N CYS A 131 -3.01 6.61 7.15
CA CYS A 131 -4.11 5.80 7.64
C CYS A 131 -3.67 4.68 8.61
N ASN A 132 -2.38 4.32 8.64
CA ASN A 132 -1.78 3.36 9.56
C ASN A 132 -1.14 3.99 10.81
N SER A 133 -1.67 5.10 11.30
CA SER A 133 -1.14 5.88 12.45
C SER A 133 -1.20 5.15 13.80
N ALA A 134 -1.95 4.06 13.89
CA ALA A 134 -2.20 3.33 15.12
C ALA A 134 -1.51 1.96 15.10
N THR A 135 -1.04 1.50 16.26
CA THR A 135 -0.31 0.22 16.39
C THR A 135 -1.17 -0.93 16.92
N THR A 136 -2.37 -0.64 17.43
CA THR A 136 -3.35 -1.66 17.87
C THR A 136 -4.56 -1.66 16.95
N PHE A 137 -5.26 -2.80 16.89
CA PHE A 137 -6.45 -2.93 16.04
C PHE A 137 -7.59 -1.97 16.46
N SER A 138 -7.84 -1.83 17.76
CA SER A 138 -8.92 -0.96 18.27
C SER A 138 -8.64 0.51 17.95
N SER A 139 -7.43 0.99 18.24
CA SER A 139 -7.04 2.37 17.94
C SER A 139 -7.05 2.66 16.44
N TYR A 140 -6.69 1.67 15.62
CA TYR A 140 -6.72 1.79 14.16
C TYR A 140 -8.15 1.98 13.64
N LEU A 141 -9.10 1.14 14.07
CA LEU A 141 -10.50 1.30 13.66
C LEU A 141 -11.11 2.62 14.12
N SER A 142 -10.73 3.12 15.30
CA SER A 142 -11.18 4.43 15.77
C SER A 142 -10.61 5.55 14.90
N ALA A 143 -9.30 5.55 14.63
CA ALA A 143 -8.65 6.54 13.79
C ALA A 143 -9.26 6.59 12.38
N LEU A 144 -9.46 5.43 11.74
CA LEU A 144 -10.09 5.34 10.41
C LEU A 144 -11.48 6.01 10.39
N LYS A 145 -12.28 5.81 11.45
CA LYS A 145 -13.61 6.41 11.55
C LYS A 145 -13.53 7.91 11.73
N GLU A 146 -12.65 8.37 12.60
CA GLU A 146 -12.46 9.80 12.88
C GLU A 146 -12.00 10.54 11.61
N ASP A 147 -11.00 10.01 10.91
CA ASP A 147 -10.44 10.57 9.67
C ASP A 147 -11.47 10.68 8.54
N ASN A 148 -12.52 9.85 8.55
CA ASN A 148 -13.53 9.77 7.49
C ASN A 148 -14.95 10.14 7.97
N SER A 149 -15.08 10.86 9.10
CA SER A 149 -16.37 11.22 9.70
C SER A 149 -16.98 12.54 9.18
N LEU A 150 -16.36 13.19 8.20
CA LEU A 150 -16.75 14.49 7.64
C LEU A 150 -17.35 14.37 6.24
#